data_AF-A0AAQ4DXQ8-F1
#
_entry.id   AF-A0AAQ4DXQ8-F1
#
_cell.length_a   1.000
_cell.length_b   1.000
_cell.length_c   1.000
_cell.angle_alpha   90.00
_cell.angle_beta   90.00
_cell.angle_gamma   90.00
#
_symmetry.space_group_name_H-M   'P 1'
#
loop_
_entity.id
_entity.type
_entity.pdbx_description
1 polymer ?
#
loop_
_entity_poly.entity_id
_entity_poly.type
_entity_poly.pdbx_seq_one_letter_code
_entity_poly.pdbx_strand_id
1 'polypeptide(L)'
;MERNYRIHARLHRICGCFFISGMSGGAKQVPARVGWKSWSTLYSCALMGLVIWLDVDVIVTKFINLLYHGDQVHHTVRVVVHSILFIRMVITFLYAFFKSSKLLAFYLRASAFERRIGMTFCENTAFSRFFWSDVREASLGLVYCVVYTLTLTKLPPYNQPSDLGESLLKQVYYWLKILLTVIFYYVYDSVCTVTLRSTCEVLAEYLRRQLRILKACLSLPDDRYLQLPGAARCVESVRLNVAYIRRLKEEINDIWGIPLTYSTFCLLVVVCGSVYEICREGIPITQQSSLVVYTLWLLYCFVKLASASQSLTDAMTGTVITYTVILVQTNQRIVKSHLSDLNETSAVNHSVT
;
A
#
# COMPACT_ATOMS: atom_id res chain seq x y z
N MET A 1 6.10 13.04 3.03
CA MET A 1 5.48 11.76 3.42
C MET A 1 4.50 11.92 4.59
N GLU A 2 4.91 12.64 5.63
CA GLU A 2 4.15 12.78 6.87
C GLU A 2 2.74 13.36 6.69
N ARG A 3 2.55 14.40 5.86
CA ARG A 3 1.24 15.08 5.69
C ARG A 3 0.22 14.26 4.89
N ASN A 4 0.65 13.56 3.83
CA ASN A 4 -0.22 12.67 3.03
C ASN A 4 -0.70 11.48 3.86
N TYR A 5 0.13 11.02 4.80
CA TYR A 5 -0.22 9.92 5.68
C TYR A 5 -1.12 10.35 6.86
N ARG A 6 -1.35 11.64 7.12
CA ARG A 6 -2.17 12.08 8.28
C ARG A 6 -3.63 11.70 8.17
N ILE A 7 -4.23 11.78 6.98
CA ILE A 7 -5.65 11.45 6.77
C ILE A 7 -5.86 9.95 6.95
N HIS A 8 -5.01 9.15 6.31
CA HIS A 8 -5.00 7.68 6.43
C HIS A 8 -4.66 7.22 7.85
N ALA A 9 -3.67 7.84 8.50
CA ALA A 9 -3.33 7.55 9.89
C ALA A 9 -4.46 7.89 10.86
N ARG A 10 -5.27 8.92 10.59
CA ARG A 10 -6.46 9.24 11.39
C ARG A 10 -7.54 8.16 11.23
N LEU A 11 -7.86 7.78 9.99
CA LEU A 11 -8.83 6.73 9.72
C LEU A 11 -8.40 5.40 10.35
N HIS A 12 -7.15 4.99 10.11
CA HIS A 12 -6.60 3.77 10.69
C HIS A 12 -6.50 3.81 12.22
N ARG A 13 -6.33 5.00 12.82
CA ARG A 13 -6.35 5.15 14.27
C ARG A 13 -7.76 5.03 14.85
N ILE A 14 -8.77 5.61 14.18
CA ILE A 14 -10.18 5.47 14.56
C ILE A 14 -10.58 3.99 14.47
N CYS A 15 -10.13 3.28 13.45
CA CYS A 15 -10.46 1.87 13.25
C CYS A 15 -9.49 0.89 13.94
N GLY A 16 -8.65 1.36 14.87
CA GLY A 16 -7.82 0.47 15.70
C GLY A 16 -6.76 -0.35 14.95
N CYS A 17 -6.30 0.11 13.78
CA CYS A 17 -5.26 -0.55 12.99
C CYS A 17 -3.95 0.26 12.91
N PHE A 18 -3.82 1.32 13.72
CA PHE A 18 -2.65 2.19 13.76
C PHE A 18 -2.08 2.39 15.17
N PHE A 19 -0.87 1.88 15.39
CA PHE A 19 -0.22 1.83 16.72
C PHE A 19 0.79 2.94 16.99
N ILE A 20 0.93 3.89 16.07
CA ILE A 20 1.92 4.97 16.19
C ILE A 20 1.24 6.23 16.73
N SER A 21 1.56 6.59 17.96
CA SER A 21 1.06 7.82 18.58
C SER A 21 1.84 9.04 18.09
N GLY A 22 1.18 10.20 17.98
CA GLY A 22 1.81 11.47 17.58
C GLY A 22 1.73 11.81 16.08
N MET A 23 1.49 10.82 15.21
CA MET A 23 1.37 11.08 13.76
C MET A 23 -0.01 11.64 13.31
N SER A 24 -1.03 11.66 14.17
CA SER A 24 -2.37 12.17 13.83
C SER A 24 -2.61 13.63 14.22
N GLY A 25 -1.71 14.24 15.01
CA GLY A 25 -1.81 15.60 15.55
C GLY A 25 -1.30 16.67 14.59
N GLY A 26 -1.74 17.92 14.77
CA GLY A 26 -1.20 19.08 14.07
C GLY A 26 0.28 19.32 14.41
N ALA A 27 0.94 20.22 13.67
CA ALA A 27 2.40 20.47 13.68
C ALA A 27 3.04 20.86 15.03
N LYS A 28 2.27 20.89 16.12
CA LYS A 28 2.72 21.08 17.49
C LYS A 28 2.09 19.95 18.33
N GLN A 29 2.81 18.85 18.59
CA GLN A 29 2.71 18.04 19.82
C GLN A 29 3.38 16.67 19.67
N VAL A 30 4.31 16.40 20.59
CA VAL A 30 4.86 15.11 21.06
C VAL A 30 5.59 14.26 20.00
N PRO A 31 6.85 13.85 20.25
CA PRO A 31 7.58 12.98 19.32
C PRO A 31 6.80 11.68 19.08
N ALA A 32 6.74 11.25 17.82
CA ALA A 32 6.04 10.03 17.46
C ALA A 32 6.66 8.84 18.23
N ARG A 33 5.82 8.10 18.97
CA ARG A 33 6.25 6.97 19.80
C ARG A 33 5.31 5.80 19.60
N VAL A 34 5.88 4.60 19.59
CA VAL A 34 5.12 3.35 19.66
C VAL A 34 5.01 2.96 21.13
N GLY A 35 3.80 2.98 21.67
CA GLY A 35 3.54 2.60 23.05
C GLY A 35 2.68 1.35 23.10
N TRP A 36 3.26 0.20 23.41
CA TRP A 36 2.52 -1.06 23.50
C TRP A 36 1.61 -1.09 24.73
N LYS A 37 2.02 -0.38 25.80
CA LYS A 37 1.26 -0.13 27.02
C LYS A 37 0.47 1.19 26.96
N SER A 38 -0.16 1.48 25.82
CA SER A 38 -0.96 2.70 25.66
C SER A 38 -2.45 2.36 25.58
N TRP A 39 -3.30 3.29 26.03
CA TRP A 39 -4.75 3.20 25.88
C TRP A 39 -5.18 3.01 24.41
N SER A 40 -4.40 3.56 23.45
CA SER A 40 -4.66 3.33 22.02
C SER A 40 -4.44 1.90 21.57
N THR A 41 -3.47 1.19 22.15
CA THR A 41 -3.22 -0.22 21.84
C THR A 41 -4.32 -1.09 22.43
N LEU A 42 -4.74 -0.81 23.67
CA LEU A 42 -5.87 -1.49 24.30
C LEU A 42 -7.16 -1.29 23.48
N TYR A 43 -7.43 -0.06 23.05
CA TYR A 43 -8.56 0.26 22.17
C TYR A 43 -8.51 -0.54 20.86
N SER A 44 -7.34 -0.58 20.21
CA SER A 44 -7.13 -1.31 18.96
C SER A 44 -7.35 -2.82 19.12
N CYS A 45 -6.87 -3.40 20.22
CA CYS A 45 -7.08 -4.82 20.54
C CYS A 45 -8.55 -5.11 20.89
N ALA A 46 -9.21 -4.23 21.64
CA ALA A 46 -10.63 -4.37 21.97
C ALA A 46 -11.50 -4.29 20.71
N LEU A 47 -11.16 -3.40 19.79
CA LEU A 47 -11.87 -3.22 18.53
C LEU A 47 -11.63 -4.41 17.59
N MET A 48 -10.41 -4.96 17.51
CA MET A 48 -10.17 -6.24 16.84
C MET A 48 -10.93 -7.39 17.50
N GLY A 49 -10.98 -7.45 18.84
CA GLY A 49 -11.79 -8.43 19.57
C GLY A 49 -13.27 -8.35 19.23
N LEU A 50 -13.79 -7.13 19.09
CA LEU A 50 -15.16 -6.89 18.63
C LEU A 50 -15.36 -7.34 17.18
N VAL A 51 -14.41 -7.10 16.27
CA VAL A 51 -14.47 -7.61 14.90
C VAL A 51 -14.49 -9.13 14.88
N ILE A 52 -13.60 -9.78 15.62
CA ILE A 52 -13.55 -11.25 15.75
C ILE A 52 -14.90 -11.76 16.27
N TRP A 53 -15.46 -11.13 17.30
CA TRP A 53 -16.76 -11.52 17.84
C TRP A 53 -17.89 -11.40 16.82
N LEU A 54 -17.93 -10.30 16.05
CA LEU A 54 -18.94 -10.10 15.00
C LEU A 54 -18.79 -11.13 13.88
N ASP A 55 -17.56 -11.48 13.50
CA ASP A 55 -17.29 -12.43 12.42
C ASP A 55 -17.49 -13.88 12.80
N VAL A 56 -17.14 -14.27 14.03
CA VAL A 56 -17.38 -15.62 14.54
C VAL A 56 -18.87 -15.93 14.47
N ASP A 57 -19.74 -14.99 14.83
CA ASP A 57 -21.19 -15.18 14.73
C ASP A 57 -21.66 -15.41 13.29
N VAL A 58 -21.11 -14.66 12.32
CA VAL A 58 -21.41 -14.83 10.89
C VAL A 58 -20.89 -16.18 10.36
N ILE A 59 -19.67 -16.58 10.75
CA ILE A 59 -19.04 -17.84 10.33
C ILE A 59 -19.81 -19.03 10.92
N VAL A 60 -20.12 -19.00 12.21
CA VAL A 60 -20.88 -20.05 12.90
C VAL A 60 -22.27 -20.20 12.28
N THR A 61 -22.98 -19.09 12.03
CA THR A 61 -24.29 -19.13 11.38
C THR A 61 -24.22 -19.75 9.98
N LYS A 62 -23.20 -19.40 9.18
CA LYS A 62 -22.99 -19.98 7.84
C LYS A 62 -22.57 -21.45 7.89
N PHE A 63 -21.76 -21.83 8.86
CA PHE A 63 -21.30 -23.20 9.07
C PHE A 63 -22.45 -24.12 9.52
N ILE A 64 -23.31 -23.65 10.43
CA ILE A 64 -24.53 -24.34 10.80
C ILE A 64 -25.42 -24.54 9.57
N ASN A 65 -25.64 -23.50 8.76
CA ASN A 65 -26.42 -23.63 7.53
C ASN A 65 -25.83 -24.63 6.52
N LEU A 66 -24.50 -24.73 6.43
CA LEU A 66 -23.80 -25.76 5.62
C LEU A 66 -24.11 -27.18 6.11
N LEU A 67 -24.18 -27.40 7.43
CA LEU A 67 -24.49 -28.72 8.00
C LEU A 67 -25.94 -29.15 7.77
N TYR A 68 -26.87 -28.20 7.67
CA TYR A 68 -28.31 -28.49 7.60
C TYR A 68 -28.90 -28.47 6.17
N HIS A 69 -28.28 -27.81 5.19
CA HIS A 69 -28.84 -27.68 3.83
C HIS A 69 -27.96 -28.39 2.78
N GLY A 70 -28.56 -29.32 2.03
CA GLY A 70 -27.89 -30.36 1.22
C GLY A 70 -27.08 -29.92 -0.02
N ASP A 71 -26.86 -28.63 -0.25
CA ASP A 71 -26.08 -28.16 -1.42
C ASP A 71 -24.60 -27.90 -1.05
N GLN A 72 -23.89 -28.98 -0.75
CA GLN A 72 -22.64 -28.96 0.05
C GLN A 72 -21.49 -28.14 -0.56
N VAL A 73 -21.32 -28.13 -1.89
CA VAL A 73 -20.11 -27.57 -2.52
C VAL A 73 -20.12 -26.03 -2.53
N HIS A 74 -21.26 -25.42 -2.87
CA HIS A 74 -21.43 -23.96 -2.91
C HIS A 74 -21.25 -23.31 -1.53
N HIS A 75 -21.91 -23.89 -0.52
CA HIS A 75 -21.76 -23.44 0.86
C HIS A 75 -20.31 -23.61 1.35
N THR A 76 -19.63 -24.68 0.92
CA THR A 76 -18.21 -24.90 1.22
C THR A 76 -17.33 -23.81 0.62
N VAL A 77 -17.50 -23.46 -0.66
CA VAL A 77 -16.73 -22.39 -1.32
C VAL A 77 -16.91 -21.06 -0.57
N ARG A 78 -18.14 -20.73 -0.16
CA ARG A 78 -18.40 -19.49 0.59
C ARG A 78 -17.78 -19.46 1.98
N VAL A 79 -17.83 -20.57 2.70
CA VAL A 79 -17.17 -20.70 4.01
C VAL A 79 -15.67 -20.53 3.83
N VAL A 80 -15.07 -21.23 2.86
CA VAL A 80 -13.63 -21.12 2.56
C VAL A 80 -13.24 -19.69 2.21
N VAL A 81 -13.99 -19.00 1.34
CA VAL A 81 -13.71 -17.60 1.00
C VAL A 81 -13.79 -16.74 2.26
N HIS A 82 -14.87 -16.80 3.05
CA HIS A 82 -15.00 -15.99 4.26
C HIS A 82 -13.89 -16.27 5.27
N SER A 83 -13.53 -17.54 5.48
CA SER A 83 -12.43 -17.92 6.37
C SER A 83 -11.09 -17.34 5.90
N ILE A 84 -10.80 -17.37 4.60
CA ILE A 84 -9.56 -16.80 4.06
C ILE A 84 -9.53 -15.28 4.24
N LEU A 85 -10.65 -14.58 4.04
CA LEU A 85 -10.74 -13.14 4.27
C LEU A 85 -10.55 -12.76 5.74
N PHE A 86 -11.16 -13.54 6.63
CA PHE A 86 -10.96 -13.37 8.06
C PHE A 86 -9.49 -13.57 8.45
N ILE A 87 -8.85 -14.65 7.96
CA ILE A 87 -7.43 -14.89 8.23
C ILE A 87 -6.55 -13.76 7.67
N ARG A 88 -6.87 -13.22 6.49
CA ARG A 88 -6.16 -12.08 5.89
C ARG A 88 -6.21 -10.84 6.77
N MET A 89 -7.39 -10.53 7.30
CA MET A 89 -7.61 -9.43 8.22
C MET A 89 -6.78 -9.60 9.50
N VAL A 90 -6.80 -10.79 10.10
CA VAL A 90 -6.02 -11.12 11.29
C VAL A 90 -4.51 -10.99 11.01
N ILE A 91 -4.01 -11.56 9.92
CA ILE A 91 -2.61 -11.42 9.52
C ILE A 91 -2.24 -9.95 9.35
N THR A 92 -3.05 -9.17 8.64
CA THR A 92 -2.78 -7.74 8.39
C THR A 92 -2.69 -6.96 9.71
N PHE A 93 -3.59 -7.23 10.66
CA PHE A 93 -3.54 -6.63 11.99
C PHE A 93 -2.33 -7.03 12.80
N LEU A 94 -2.00 -8.34 12.85
CA LEU A 94 -0.83 -8.82 13.59
C LEU A 94 0.46 -8.18 13.05
N TYR A 95 0.58 -8.03 11.73
CA TYR A 95 1.74 -7.36 11.15
C TYR A 95 1.75 -5.86 11.44
N ALA A 96 0.61 -5.17 11.34
CA ALA A 96 0.51 -3.77 11.73
C ALA A 96 0.89 -3.57 13.21
N PHE A 97 0.51 -4.51 14.09
CA PHE A 97 0.84 -4.52 15.51
C PHE A 97 2.34 -4.76 15.75
N PHE A 98 2.86 -5.92 15.35
CA PHE A 98 4.24 -6.34 15.63
C PHE A 98 5.31 -5.52 14.90
N LYS A 99 5.01 -5.03 13.69
CA LYS A 99 5.96 -4.26 12.87
C LYS A 99 5.77 -2.75 12.99
N SER A 100 4.88 -2.27 13.87
CA SER A 100 4.64 -0.84 14.10
C SER A 100 5.89 -0.03 14.43
N SER A 101 6.83 -0.60 15.18
CA SER A 101 8.13 0.03 15.51
C SER A 101 9.02 0.19 14.29
N LYS A 102 9.12 -0.84 13.44
CA LYS A 102 9.85 -0.79 12.16
C LYS A 102 9.20 0.21 11.21
N LEU A 103 7.87 0.26 11.17
CA LEU A 103 7.12 1.21 10.36
C LEU A 103 7.37 2.66 10.81
N LEU A 104 7.42 2.93 12.11
CA LEU A 104 7.82 4.25 12.62
C LEU A 104 9.27 4.59 12.24
N ALA A 105 10.20 3.65 12.40
CA ALA A 105 11.61 3.87 12.03
C ALA A 105 11.76 4.21 10.54
N PHE A 106 11.01 3.52 9.68
CA PHE A 106 10.92 3.82 8.25
C PHE A 106 10.43 5.25 8.01
N TYR A 107 9.33 5.70 8.64
CA TYR A 107 8.84 7.06 8.46
C TYR A 107 9.82 8.13 8.94
N LEU A 108 10.52 7.90 10.05
CA LEU A 108 11.55 8.81 10.55
C LEU A 108 12.74 8.91 9.58
N ARG A 109 13.19 7.77 9.04
CA ARG A 109 14.26 7.71 8.03
C ARG A 109 13.85 8.43 6.75
N ALA A 110 12.63 8.18 6.26
CA ALA A 110 12.09 8.86 5.08
C ALA A 110 11.97 10.39 5.30
N SER A 111 11.50 10.84 6.47
CA SER A 111 11.43 12.27 6.83
C SER A 111 12.81 12.93 6.90
N ALA A 112 13.80 12.24 7.47
CA ALA A 112 15.18 12.74 7.50
C ALA A 112 15.75 12.87 6.09
N PHE A 113 15.46 11.90 5.21
CA PHE A 113 15.84 11.95 3.80
C PHE A 113 15.18 13.11 3.06
N GLU A 114 13.86 13.32 3.21
CA GLU A 114 13.12 14.44 2.62
C GLU A 114 13.75 15.79 3.00
N ARG A 115 14.10 15.96 4.29
CA ARG A 115 14.78 17.16 4.78
C ARG A 115 16.16 17.34 4.17
N ARG A 116 16.96 16.27 4.06
CA ARG A 116 18.31 16.31 3.50
C ARG A 116 18.34 16.74 2.04
N ILE A 117 17.37 16.30 1.23
CA ILE A 117 17.32 16.61 -0.20
C ILE A 117 16.50 17.86 -0.52
N GLY A 118 16.06 18.61 0.50
CA GLY A 118 15.29 19.84 0.32
C GLY A 118 13.92 19.61 -0.33
N MET A 119 13.28 18.46 -0.10
CA MET A 119 11.93 18.23 -0.61
C MET A 119 10.92 19.08 0.14
N THR A 120 10.55 20.23 -0.41
CA THR A 120 9.24 20.82 -0.15
C THR A 120 8.24 20.12 -1.06
N PHE A 121 7.26 19.42 -0.47
CA PHE A 121 6.13 18.93 -1.25
C PHE A 121 5.32 20.16 -1.67
N CYS A 122 5.23 20.41 -2.98
CA CYS A 122 4.33 21.44 -3.52
C CYS A 122 2.91 21.01 -3.13
N GLU A 123 2.29 21.76 -2.20
CA GLU A 123 1.18 21.30 -1.37
C GLU A 123 -0.09 20.96 -2.16
N ASN A 124 -0.29 21.56 -3.34
CA ASN A 124 -1.59 21.51 -4.02
C ASN A 124 -1.74 20.42 -5.09
N THR A 125 -0.69 20.12 -5.86
CA THR A 125 -0.81 19.22 -7.03
C THR A 125 -0.70 17.74 -6.66
N ALA A 126 0.18 17.41 -5.72
CA ALA A 126 0.35 16.05 -5.22
C ALA A 126 -0.87 15.64 -4.36
N PHE A 127 -1.30 16.51 -3.44
CA PHE A 127 -2.42 16.25 -2.54
C PHE A 127 -3.72 15.98 -3.30
N SER A 128 -4.05 16.80 -4.31
CA SER A 128 -5.26 16.61 -5.13
C SER A 128 -5.25 15.26 -5.85
N ARG A 129 -4.13 14.86 -6.45
CA ARG A 129 -4.02 13.60 -7.20
C ARG A 129 -4.15 12.37 -6.29
N PHE A 130 -3.55 12.41 -5.10
CA PHE A 130 -3.69 11.33 -4.11
C PHE A 130 -5.12 11.29 -3.54
N PHE A 131 -5.67 12.44 -3.15
CA PHE A 131 -7.01 12.55 -2.59
C PHE A 131 -8.10 11.99 -3.52
N TRP A 132 -8.09 12.37 -4.80
CA TRP A 132 -9.07 11.84 -5.77
C TRP A 132 -8.94 10.33 -5.99
N SER A 133 -7.71 9.81 -5.98
CA SER A 133 -7.50 8.38 -6.09
C SER A 133 -8.02 7.61 -4.87
N ASP A 134 -7.91 8.20 -3.68
CA ASP A 134 -8.36 7.60 -2.43
C ASP A 134 -9.88 7.68 -2.29
N VAL A 135 -10.50 8.79 -2.72
CA VAL A 135 -11.96 8.94 -2.83
C VAL A 135 -12.55 7.90 -3.78
N ARG A 136 -11.91 7.65 -4.93
CA ARG A 136 -12.35 6.63 -5.87
C ARG A 136 -12.28 5.22 -5.24
N GLU A 137 -11.24 4.93 -4.48
CA GLU A 137 -11.08 3.67 -3.78
C GLU A 137 -12.12 3.49 -2.65
N ALA A 138 -12.36 4.55 -1.88
CA ALA A 138 -13.41 4.58 -0.88
C ALA A 138 -14.81 4.44 -1.48
N SER A 139 -15.08 5.02 -2.66
CA SER A 139 -16.35 4.85 -3.36
C SER A 139 -16.58 3.42 -3.84
N LEU A 140 -15.54 2.73 -4.30
CA LEU A 140 -15.63 1.31 -4.69
C LEU A 140 -15.79 0.41 -3.47
N GLY A 141 -15.10 0.75 -2.37
CA GLY A 141 -15.35 0.16 -1.06
C GLY A 141 -16.80 0.33 -0.63
N LEU A 142 -17.36 1.54 -0.74
CA LEU A 142 -18.76 1.83 -0.43
C LEU A 142 -19.74 1.02 -1.29
N VAL A 143 -19.48 0.87 -2.59
CA VAL A 143 -20.29 0.04 -3.48
C VAL A 143 -20.26 -1.42 -3.02
N TYR A 144 -19.08 -1.96 -2.69
CA TYR A 144 -18.97 -3.30 -2.09
C TYR A 144 -19.76 -3.39 -0.77
N CYS A 145 -19.65 -2.37 0.09
CA CYS A 145 -20.37 -2.33 1.36
C CYS A 145 -21.89 -2.39 1.15
N VAL A 146 -22.41 -1.63 0.19
CA VAL A 146 -23.83 -1.60 -0.16
C VAL A 146 -24.28 -2.94 -0.74
N VAL A 147 -23.52 -3.52 -1.67
CA VAL A 147 -23.88 -4.84 -2.25
C VAL A 147 -23.84 -5.95 -1.20
N TYR A 148 -22.83 -5.97 -0.33
CA TYR A 148 -22.69 -6.97 0.71
C TYR A 148 -23.78 -6.84 1.79
N THR A 149 -24.08 -5.62 2.23
CA THR A 149 -25.20 -5.34 3.17
C THR A 149 -26.55 -5.76 2.57
N LEU A 150 -26.82 -5.42 1.31
CA LEU A 150 -28.03 -5.85 0.60
C LEU A 150 -28.13 -7.37 0.44
N THR A 151 -27.00 -8.07 0.32
CA THR A 151 -26.97 -9.54 0.22
C THR A 151 -27.24 -10.18 1.57
N LEU A 152 -26.65 -9.66 2.65
CA LEU A 152 -26.86 -10.17 4.01
C LEU A 152 -28.26 -9.87 4.55
N THR A 153 -28.84 -8.72 4.22
CA THR A 153 -30.16 -8.30 4.69
C THR A 153 -31.32 -8.98 3.97
N LYS A 154 -31.06 -9.59 2.80
CA LYS A 154 -32.01 -10.45 2.08
C LYS A 154 -32.01 -11.90 2.58
N LEU A 155 -31.11 -12.30 3.50
CA LEU A 155 -31.32 -13.55 4.22
C LEU A 155 -32.53 -13.36 5.14
N PRO A 156 -33.61 -14.14 4.99
CA PRO A 156 -34.74 -14.02 5.89
C PRO A 156 -34.25 -14.26 7.32
N PRO A 157 -34.62 -13.40 8.30
CA PRO A 157 -34.38 -13.70 9.69
C PRO A 157 -35.14 -14.99 10.00
N TYR A 158 -34.40 -16.10 10.13
CA TYR A 158 -34.94 -17.33 10.68
C TYR A 158 -35.42 -16.97 12.09
N ASN A 159 -36.75 -17.00 12.28
CA ASN A 159 -37.52 -16.57 13.46
C ASN A 159 -37.83 -15.08 13.50
N GLN A 160 -38.96 -14.70 12.89
CA GLN A 160 -39.65 -13.44 13.13
C GLN A 160 -40.67 -13.67 14.27
N PRO A 161 -40.38 -13.28 15.54
CA PRO A 161 -41.40 -13.26 16.57
C PRO A 161 -42.37 -12.10 16.29
N SER A 162 -43.66 -12.36 16.53
CA SER A 162 -44.83 -11.52 16.23
C SER A 162 -44.95 -10.21 17.05
N ASP A 163 -43.92 -9.81 17.79
CA ASP A 163 -43.96 -8.62 18.65
C ASP A 163 -43.33 -7.39 17.97
N LEU A 164 -44.20 -6.48 17.55
CA LEU A 164 -43.88 -5.29 16.75
C LEU A 164 -42.82 -4.38 17.40
N GLY A 165 -42.79 -4.28 18.74
CA GLY A 165 -41.87 -3.41 19.48
C GLY A 165 -40.45 -3.95 19.64
N GLU A 166 -40.29 -5.26 19.91
CA GLU A 166 -38.96 -5.89 19.98
C GLU A 166 -38.34 -6.09 18.59
N SER A 167 -39.17 -6.15 17.55
CA SER A 167 -38.72 -6.38 16.18
C SER A 167 -37.84 -5.25 15.63
N LEU A 168 -38.16 -3.98 15.91
CA LEU A 168 -37.42 -2.82 15.40
C LEU A 168 -36.03 -2.68 16.03
N LEU A 169 -35.91 -2.86 17.35
CA LEU A 169 -34.63 -2.77 18.07
C LEU A 169 -33.67 -3.88 17.62
N LYS A 170 -34.17 -5.11 17.48
CA LYS A 170 -33.42 -6.24 16.93
C LYS A 170 -33.01 -6.01 15.48
N GLN A 171 -33.88 -5.43 14.67
CA GLN A 171 -33.59 -5.10 13.27
C GLN A 171 -32.52 -4.01 13.15
N VAL A 172 -32.64 -2.90 13.90
CA VAL A 172 -31.63 -1.82 13.94
C VAL A 172 -30.28 -2.35 14.41
N TYR A 173 -30.26 -3.19 15.45
CA TYR A 173 -29.05 -3.85 15.92
C TYR A 173 -28.39 -4.69 14.83
N TYR A 174 -29.17 -5.48 14.09
CA TYR A 174 -28.66 -6.31 12.99
C TYR A 174 -28.09 -5.49 11.84
N TRP A 175 -28.77 -4.41 11.44
CA TRP A 175 -28.26 -3.47 10.43
C TRP A 175 -26.97 -2.79 10.86
N LEU A 176 -26.91 -2.31 12.12
CA LEU A 176 -25.72 -1.68 12.67
C LEU A 176 -24.55 -2.66 12.72
N LYS A 177 -24.80 -3.91 13.14
CA LYS A 177 -23.82 -4.98 13.15
C LYS A 177 -23.25 -5.24 11.76
N ILE A 178 -24.10 -5.42 10.74
CA ILE A 178 -23.65 -5.64 9.37
C ILE A 178 -22.83 -4.45 8.86
N LEU A 179 -23.33 -3.23 9.05
CA LEU A 179 -22.65 -2.01 8.63
C LEU A 179 -21.25 -1.92 9.25
N LEU A 180 -21.16 -2.20 10.55
CA LEU A 180 -19.92 -2.12 11.31
C LEU A 180 -18.92 -3.20 10.88
N THR A 181 -19.36 -4.45 10.72
CA THR A 181 -18.55 -5.55 10.18
C THR A 181 -17.95 -5.18 8.82
N VAL A 182 -18.78 -4.63 7.94
CA VAL A 182 -18.38 -4.25 6.59
C VAL A 182 -17.35 -3.10 6.59
N ILE A 183 -17.55 -2.08 7.41
CA ILE A 183 -16.59 -0.99 7.58
C ILE A 183 -15.25 -1.54 8.08
N PHE A 184 -15.28 -2.43 9.08
CA PHE A 184 -14.06 -3.01 9.60
C PHE A 184 -13.35 -3.88 8.56
N TYR A 185 -14.06 -4.72 7.82
CA TYR A 185 -13.48 -5.47 6.70
C TYR A 185 -12.78 -4.55 5.71
N TYR A 186 -13.46 -3.49 5.26
CA TYR A 186 -12.86 -2.53 4.33
C TYR A 186 -11.59 -1.91 4.91
N VAL A 187 -11.64 -1.46 6.17
CA VAL A 187 -10.50 -0.76 6.77
C VAL A 187 -9.33 -1.71 7.00
N TYR A 188 -9.54 -2.85 7.65
CA TYR A 188 -8.45 -3.78 7.92
C TYR A 188 -7.85 -4.39 6.65
N ASP A 189 -8.68 -4.67 5.63
CA ASP A 189 -8.20 -5.25 4.37
C ASP A 189 -7.45 -4.22 3.51
N SER A 190 -7.85 -2.95 3.56
CA SER A 190 -7.22 -1.87 2.79
C SER A 190 -5.93 -1.33 3.40
N VAL A 191 -5.73 -1.44 4.73
CA VAL A 191 -4.56 -0.89 5.45
C VAL A 191 -3.23 -1.22 4.77
N CYS A 192 -3.01 -2.49 4.45
CA CYS A 192 -1.76 -2.94 3.83
C CYS A 192 -1.59 -2.31 2.45
N THR A 193 -2.62 -2.39 1.61
CA THR A 193 -2.60 -1.89 0.23
C THR A 193 -2.45 -0.37 0.15
N VAL A 194 -3.17 0.39 0.97
CA VAL A 194 -3.12 1.87 1.02
C VAL A 194 -1.75 2.33 1.53
N THR A 195 -1.22 1.69 2.57
CA THR A 195 0.10 2.03 3.12
C THR A 195 1.20 1.72 2.11
N LEU A 196 1.22 0.52 1.53
CA LEU A 196 2.22 0.15 0.53
C LEU A 196 2.14 1.02 -0.72
N ARG A 197 0.94 1.29 -1.21
CA ARG A 197 0.76 2.12 -2.41
C ARG A 197 1.28 3.54 -2.21
N SER A 198 0.82 4.21 -1.15
CA SER A 198 1.23 5.59 -0.86
C SER A 198 2.74 5.70 -0.65
N THR A 199 3.35 4.70 0.00
CA THR A 199 4.80 4.65 0.18
C THR A 199 5.54 4.40 -1.14
N CYS A 200 5.11 3.43 -1.96
CA CYS A 200 5.69 3.19 -3.29
C CYS A 200 5.64 4.44 -4.19
N GLU A 201 4.50 5.14 -4.23
CA GLU A 201 4.32 6.36 -5.01
C GLU A 201 5.28 7.47 -4.55
N VAL A 202 5.48 7.62 -3.24
CA VAL A 202 6.43 8.58 -2.65
C VAL A 202 7.88 8.20 -3.00
N LEU A 203 8.27 6.93 -2.85
CA LEU A 203 9.61 6.48 -3.23
C LEU A 203 9.87 6.64 -4.74
N ALA A 204 8.86 6.41 -5.58
CA ALA A 204 8.96 6.62 -7.02
C ALA A 204 9.21 8.10 -7.33
N GLU A 205 8.56 9.02 -6.61
CA GLU A 205 8.80 10.44 -6.76
C GLU A 205 10.21 10.85 -6.31
N TYR A 206 10.74 10.20 -5.27
CA TYR A 206 12.15 10.40 -4.85
C TYR A 206 13.10 10.07 -5.99
N LEU A 207 12.91 8.93 -6.66
CA LEU A 207 13.72 8.52 -7.80
C LEU A 207 13.53 9.44 -9.00
N ARG A 208 12.30 9.83 -9.34
CA ARG A 208 12.05 10.79 -10.43
C ARG A 208 12.76 12.12 -10.22
N ARG A 209 12.86 12.61 -8.98
CA ARG A 209 13.64 13.82 -8.67
C ARG A 209 15.14 13.59 -8.87
N GLN A 210 15.69 12.47 -8.39
CA GLN A 210 17.10 12.14 -8.61
C GLN A 210 17.40 12.04 -10.12
N LEU A 211 16.51 11.41 -10.89
CA LEU A 211 16.61 11.34 -12.35
C LEU A 211 16.58 12.73 -13.01
N ARG A 212 15.73 13.65 -12.54
CA ARG A 212 15.68 15.03 -13.04
C ARG A 212 16.98 15.78 -12.78
N ILE A 213 17.56 15.64 -11.58
CA ILE A 213 18.87 16.22 -11.25
C ILE A 213 19.92 15.66 -12.21
N LEU A 214 19.94 14.34 -12.40
CA LEU A 214 20.90 13.67 -13.26
C LEU A 214 20.80 14.10 -14.73
N LYS A 215 19.57 14.26 -15.25
CA LYS A 215 19.31 14.80 -16.58
C LYS A 215 19.71 16.27 -16.72
N ALA A 216 19.46 17.09 -15.70
CA ALA A 216 19.84 18.50 -15.69
C ALA A 216 21.37 18.65 -15.72
N CYS A 217 22.09 17.78 -15.01
CA CYS A 217 23.53 17.70 -15.14
C CYS A 217 23.88 17.35 -16.60
N LEU A 218 23.34 16.28 -17.19
CA LEU A 218 23.64 15.87 -18.58
C LEU A 218 23.38 16.95 -19.65
N SER A 219 22.45 17.89 -19.41
CA SER A 219 22.12 18.96 -20.36
C SER A 219 23.10 20.14 -20.39
N LEU A 220 24.11 20.16 -19.51
CA LEU A 220 25.13 21.21 -19.51
C LEU A 220 26.12 21.02 -20.68
N PRO A 221 26.51 22.09 -21.40
CA PRO A 221 27.41 21.99 -22.56
C PRO A 221 28.77 21.40 -22.22
N ASP A 222 29.30 20.61 -23.17
CA ASP A 222 30.37 19.62 -23.01
C ASP A 222 31.69 20.14 -22.43
N ASP A 223 32.04 21.42 -22.62
CA ASP A 223 33.33 21.99 -22.19
C ASP A 223 33.41 22.30 -20.69
N ARG A 224 32.28 22.43 -19.98
CA ARG A 224 32.28 22.75 -18.53
C ARG A 224 32.03 21.55 -17.62
N TYR A 225 31.65 20.42 -18.20
CA TYR A 225 31.13 19.28 -17.45
C TYR A 225 32.25 18.44 -16.79
N LEU A 226 33.41 18.35 -17.44
CA LEU A 226 34.60 17.63 -16.97
C LEU A 226 35.46 18.45 -16.00
N GLN A 227 35.38 19.79 -16.04
CA GLN A 227 36.25 20.65 -15.22
C GLN A 227 35.66 20.99 -13.83
N LEU A 228 34.38 20.71 -13.57
CA LEU A 228 33.79 21.01 -12.26
C LEU A 228 33.82 19.79 -11.32
N PRO A 229 34.62 19.81 -10.23
CA PRO A 229 34.45 18.89 -9.09
C PRO A 229 33.01 18.87 -8.53
N GLY A 230 32.18 19.86 -8.87
CA GLY A 230 30.74 19.89 -8.57
C GLY A 230 29.91 18.83 -9.29
N ALA A 231 30.22 18.48 -10.55
CA ALA A 231 29.42 17.52 -11.33
C ALA A 231 29.61 16.08 -10.82
N ALA A 232 30.86 15.68 -10.58
CA ALA A 232 31.18 14.38 -9.98
C ALA A 232 30.58 14.23 -8.57
N ARG A 233 30.66 15.29 -7.73
CA ARG A 233 30.00 15.31 -6.41
C ARG A 233 28.48 15.21 -6.52
N CYS A 234 27.88 15.81 -7.55
CA CYS A 234 26.44 15.72 -7.78
C CYS A 234 26.01 14.28 -8.16
N VAL A 235 26.73 13.65 -9.09
CA VAL A 235 26.48 12.27 -9.51
C VAL A 235 26.66 11.29 -8.35
N GLU A 236 27.71 11.47 -7.54
CA GLU A 236 27.95 10.65 -6.35
C GLU A 236 26.87 10.86 -5.28
N SER A 237 26.41 12.10 -5.07
CA SER A 237 25.28 12.40 -4.19
C SER A 237 24.00 11.69 -4.65
N VAL A 238 23.71 11.73 -5.96
CA VAL A 238 22.58 11.01 -6.56
C VAL A 238 22.70 9.50 -6.33
N ARG A 239 23.89 8.92 -6.52
CA ARG A 239 24.16 7.48 -6.26
C ARG A 239 23.86 7.11 -4.81
N LEU A 240 24.37 7.87 -3.85
CA LEU A 240 24.13 7.65 -2.43
C LEU A 240 22.64 7.79 -2.07
N ASN A 241 21.95 8.76 -2.66
CA ASN A 241 20.51 8.96 -2.47
C ASN A 241 19.69 7.79 -3.04
N VAL A 242 20.03 7.30 -4.23
CA VAL A 242 19.36 6.12 -4.84
C VAL A 242 19.59 4.86 -4.01
N ALA A 243 20.82 4.65 -3.52
CA ALA A 243 21.12 3.54 -2.61
C ALA A 243 20.30 3.63 -1.31
N TYR A 244 20.11 4.85 -0.79
CA TYR A 244 19.25 5.07 0.38
C TYR A 244 17.78 4.76 0.09
N ILE A 245 17.24 5.21 -1.06
CA ILE A 245 15.86 4.91 -1.48
C ILE A 245 15.66 3.40 -1.65
N ARG A 246 16.67 2.68 -2.20
CA ARG A 246 16.64 1.23 -2.30
C ARG A 246 16.51 0.55 -0.93
N ARG A 247 17.29 1.00 0.07
CA ARG A 247 17.18 0.50 1.45
C ARG A 247 15.79 0.75 2.05
N LEU A 248 15.22 1.93 1.81
CA LEU A 248 13.84 2.22 2.22
C LEU A 248 12.82 1.25 1.56
N LYS A 249 13.00 0.92 0.27
CA LYS A 249 12.17 -0.08 -0.42
C LYS A 249 12.31 -1.47 0.21
N GLU A 250 13.54 -1.88 0.55
CA GLU A 250 13.80 -3.17 1.19
C GLU A 250 13.17 -3.23 2.60
N GLU A 251 13.26 -2.15 3.38
CA GLU A 251 12.64 -2.03 4.70
C GLU A 251 11.11 -2.17 4.64
N ILE A 252 10.45 -1.52 3.66
CA ILE A 252 9.00 -1.62 3.58
C ILE A 252 8.53 -3.00 3.12
N ASN A 253 9.33 -3.68 2.30
CA ASN A 253 9.08 -5.06 1.91
C ASN A 253 9.29 -6.05 3.08
N ASP A 254 10.25 -5.80 3.98
CA ASP A 254 10.41 -6.59 5.22
C ASP A 254 9.23 -6.42 6.19
N ILE A 255 8.54 -5.27 6.14
CA ILE A 255 7.37 -5.00 6.98
C ILE A 255 6.13 -5.68 6.41
N TRP A 256 5.86 -5.52 5.12
CA TRP A 256 4.58 -5.91 4.51
C TRP A 256 4.65 -7.10 3.53
N GLY A 257 5.82 -7.67 3.29
CA GLY A 257 5.99 -8.74 2.31
C GLY A 257 5.11 -9.97 2.59
N ILE A 258 4.99 -10.39 3.85
CA ILE A 258 4.16 -11.54 4.22
C ILE A 258 2.65 -11.26 4.05
N PRO A 259 2.09 -10.15 4.60
CA PRO A 259 0.73 -9.73 4.30
C PRO A 259 0.42 -9.61 2.79
N LEU A 260 1.40 -9.16 1.99
CA LEU A 260 1.25 -9.05 0.54
C LEU A 260 1.19 -10.42 -0.14
N THR A 261 2.08 -11.35 0.22
CA THR A 261 2.04 -12.74 -0.28
C THR A 261 0.72 -13.40 0.08
N TYR A 262 0.26 -13.25 1.32
CA TYR A 262 -1.02 -13.79 1.76
C TYR A 262 -2.20 -13.15 1.01
N SER A 263 -2.18 -11.82 0.79
CA SER A 263 -3.21 -11.12 0.02
C SER A 263 -3.28 -11.60 -1.43
N THR A 264 -2.14 -11.94 -2.04
CA THR A 264 -2.08 -12.50 -3.39
C THR A 264 -2.67 -13.92 -3.44
N PHE A 265 -2.35 -14.75 -2.45
CA PHE A 265 -2.97 -16.06 -2.29
C PHE A 265 -4.49 -15.96 -2.10
N CYS A 266 -4.95 -15.02 -1.27
CA CYS A 266 -6.37 -14.76 -1.07
C CYS A 266 -7.05 -14.39 -2.38
N LEU A 267 -6.48 -13.45 -3.14
CA LEU A 267 -7.04 -13.04 -4.44
C LEU A 267 -7.20 -14.25 -5.37
N LEU A 268 -6.20 -15.13 -5.47
CA LEU A 268 -6.30 -16.34 -6.29
C LEU A 268 -7.48 -17.22 -5.89
N VAL A 269 -7.61 -17.52 -4.59
CA VAL A 269 -8.71 -18.38 -4.10
C VAL A 269 -10.07 -17.73 -4.31
N VAL A 270 -10.20 -16.42 -4.05
CA VAL A 270 -11.46 -15.69 -4.24
C VAL A 270 -11.84 -15.62 -5.73
N VAL A 271 -10.88 -15.39 -6.63
CA VAL A 271 -11.11 -15.41 -8.08
C VAL A 271 -11.56 -16.79 -8.53
N CYS A 272 -10.88 -17.87 -8.12
CA CYS A 272 -11.27 -19.23 -8.43
C CYS A 272 -12.68 -19.56 -7.91
N GLY A 273 -12.99 -19.17 -6.66
CA GLY A 273 -14.33 -19.32 -6.09
C GLY A 273 -15.38 -18.55 -6.88
N SER A 274 -15.08 -17.34 -7.33
CA SER A 274 -16.00 -16.52 -8.13
C SER A 274 -16.28 -17.13 -9.50
N VAL A 275 -15.24 -17.59 -10.18
CA VAL A 275 -15.38 -18.24 -11.49
C VAL A 275 -16.20 -19.53 -11.36
N TYR A 276 -15.93 -20.34 -10.33
CA TYR A 276 -16.72 -21.53 -10.03
C TYR A 276 -18.21 -21.20 -9.84
N GLU A 277 -18.51 -20.16 -9.07
CA GLU A 277 -19.88 -19.73 -8.80
C GLU A 277 -20.59 -19.14 -10.04
N ILE A 278 -19.86 -18.48 -10.93
CA ILE A 278 -20.39 -17.96 -12.20
C ILE A 278 -20.73 -19.11 -13.17
N CYS A 279 -19.85 -20.11 -13.26
CA CYS A 279 -20.02 -21.24 -14.18
C CYS A 279 -21.11 -22.22 -13.73
N ARG A 280 -21.49 -22.20 -12.44
CA ARG A 280 -22.51 -23.08 -11.89
C ARG A 280 -23.91 -22.47 -12.10
N GLU A 281 -24.69 -23.10 -12.97
CA GLU A 281 -26.10 -22.76 -13.16
C GLU A 281 -26.92 -23.07 -11.89
N GLY A 282 -27.89 -22.20 -11.56
CA GLY A 282 -28.86 -22.43 -10.47
C GLY A 282 -28.66 -21.62 -9.19
N ILE A 283 -27.60 -20.83 -9.06
CA ILE A 283 -27.40 -19.97 -7.88
C ILE A 283 -28.14 -18.63 -8.09
N PRO A 284 -28.90 -18.13 -7.11
CA PRO A 284 -29.55 -16.84 -7.22
C PRO A 284 -28.52 -15.71 -7.42
N ILE A 285 -28.76 -14.87 -8.44
CA ILE A 285 -27.91 -13.74 -8.87
C ILE A 285 -27.52 -12.83 -7.68
N THR A 286 -28.44 -12.65 -6.73
CA THR A 286 -28.20 -11.82 -5.54
C THR A 286 -27.01 -12.32 -4.73
N GLN A 287 -26.88 -13.63 -4.56
CA GLN A 287 -25.82 -14.19 -3.74
C GLN A 287 -24.49 -14.29 -4.50
N GLN A 288 -24.53 -14.60 -5.80
CA GLN A 288 -23.36 -14.52 -6.69
C GLN A 288 -22.77 -13.09 -6.74
N SER A 289 -23.63 -12.06 -6.75
CA SER A 289 -23.21 -10.67 -6.93
C SER A 289 -22.23 -10.18 -5.86
N SER A 290 -22.42 -10.59 -4.59
CA SER A 290 -21.53 -10.18 -3.49
C SER A 290 -20.09 -10.66 -3.67
N LEU A 291 -19.90 -11.91 -4.09
CA LEU A 291 -18.60 -12.51 -4.31
C LEU A 291 -17.93 -11.88 -5.54
N VAL A 292 -18.68 -11.70 -6.63
CA VAL A 292 -18.18 -11.06 -7.85
C VAL A 292 -17.74 -9.62 -7.60
N VAL A 293 -18.56 -8.81 -6.92
CA VAL A 293 -18.22 -7.41 -6.59
C VAL A 293 -17.00 -7.36 -5.70
N TYR A 294 -16.89 -8.26 -4.72
CA TYR A 294 -15.71 -8.35 -3.87
C TYR A 294 -14.44 -8.71 -4.65
N THR A 295 -14.53 -9.66 -5.58
CA THR A 295 -13.42 -10.04 -6.46
C THR A 295 -12.96 -8.90 -7.34
N LEU A 296 -13.90 -8.15 -7.93
CA LEU A 296 -13.58 -6.96 -8.71
C LEU A 296 -12.88 -5.90 -7.87
N TRP A 297 -13.35 -5.69 -6.63
CA TRP A 297 -12.71 -4.77 -5.70
C TRP A 297 -11.28 -5.20 -5.34
N LEU A 298 -11.08 -6.47 -4.98
CA LEU A 298 -9.75 -7.02 -4.70
C LEU A 298 -8.80 -6.91 -5.88
N LEU A 299 -9.28 -7.26 -7.07
CA LEU A 299 -8.49 -7.18 -8.31
C LEU A 299 -8.09 -5.73 -8.59
N TYR A 300 -9.01 -4.78 -8.40
CA TYR A 300 -8.72 -3.35 -8.55
C TYR A 300 -7.64 -2.87 -7.56
N CYS A 301 -7.75 -3.21 -6.28
CA CYS A 301 -6.74 -2.88 -5.27
C CYS A 301 -5.37 -3.48 -5.62
N PHE A 302 -5.36 -4.74 -6.07
CA PHE A 302 -4.15 -5.44 -6.49
C PHE A 302 -3.49 -4.78 -7.72
N VAL A 303 -4.26 -4.51 -8.78
CA VAL A 303 -3.76 -3.87 -10.00
C VAL A 303 -3.20 -2.48 -9.70
N LYS A 304 -3.86 -1.70 -8.84
CA LYS A 304 -3.34 -0.40 -8.41
C LYS A 304 -2.01 -0.52 -7.68
N LEU A 305 -1.90 -1.44 -6.75
CA LEU A 305 -0.66 -1.67 -6.01
C LEU A 305 0.46 -2.16 -6.94
N ALA A 306 0.14 -3.06 -7.87
CA ALA A 306 1.06 -3.54 -8.90
C ALA A 306 1.54 -2.38 -9.79
N SER A 307 0.65 -1.48 -10.21
CA SER A 307 0.99 -0.29 -10.99
C SER A 307 1.94 0.65 -10.23
N ALA A 308 1.67 0.90 -8.94
CA ALA A 308 2.55 1.71 -8.10
C ALA A 308 3.94 1.06 -7.92
N SER A 309 3.98 -0.26 -7.72
CA SER A 309 5.21 -1.04 -7.61
C SER A 309 6.01 -1.06 -8.91
N GLN A 310 5.33 -1.21 -10.05
CA GLN A 310 5.94 -1.15 -11.37
C GLN A 310 6.54 0.24 -11.61
N SER A 311 5.78 1.30 -11.35
CA SER A 311 6.28 2.67 -11.52
C SER A 311 7.49 2.97 -10.65
N LEU A 312 7.58 2.40 -9.44
CA LEU A 312 8.75 2.51 -8.58
C LEU A 312 9.96 1.80 -9.21
N THR A 313 9.74 0.61 -9.77
CA THR A 313 10.76 -0.19 -10.45
C THR A 313 11.27 0.50 -11.70
N ASP A 314 10.38 1.04 -12.53
CA ASP A 314 10.75 1.78 -13.75
C ASP A 314 11.57 3.03 -13.42
N ALA A 315 11.18 3.78 -12.38
CA ALA A 315 11.93 4.96 -11.93
C ALA A 315 13.33 4.56 -11.44
N MET A 316 13.46 3.42 -10.78
CA MET A 316 14.75 2.92 -10.29
C MET A 316 15.65 2.51 -11.45
N THR A 317 15.13 1.70 -12.38
CA THR A 317 15.84 1.25 -13.58
C THR A 317 16.28 2.43 -14.44
N GLY A 318 15.39 3.40 -14.70
CA GLY A 318 15.74 4.60 -15.46
C GLY A 318 16.84 5.45 -14.82
N THR A 319 16.84 5.56 -13.49
CA THR A 319 17.90 6.28 -12.75
C THR A 319 19.24 5.56 -12.84
N VAL A 320 19.25 4.23 -12.68
CA VAL A 320 20.46 3.41 -12.80
C VAL A 320 21.05 3.46 -14.21
N ILE A 321 20.22 3.30 -15.25
CA ILE A 321 20.68 3.37 -16.65
C ILE A 321 21.31 4.73 -16.94
N THR A 322 20.64 5.83 -16.58
CA THR A 322 21.15 7.19 -16.81
C THR A 322 22.47 7.41 -16.08
N TYR A 323 22.62 6.87 -14.87
CA TYR A 323 23.86 6.92 -14.12
C TYR A 323 24.99 6.13 -14.81
N THR A 324 24.71 4.91 -15.28
CA THR A 324 25.69 4.10 -16.01
C THR A 324 26.14 4.77 -17.30
N VAL A 325 25.23 5.41 -18.04
CA VAL A 325 25.57 6.18 -19.24
C VAL A 325 26.54 7.30 -18.90
N ILE A 326 26.29 8.05 -17.82
CA ILE A 326 27.21 9.12 -17.37
C ILE A 326 28.58 8.56 -17.04
N LEU A 327 28.67 7.45 -16.31
CA LEU A 327 29.95 6.82 -15.99
C LEU A 327 30.71 6.41 -17.25
N VAL A 328 30.04 5.76 -18.21
CA VAL A 328 30.67 5.30 -19.46
C VAL A 328 31.14 6.49 -20.30
N GLN A 329 30.30 7.51 -20.48
CA GLN A 329 30.66 8.72 -21.21
C GLN A 329 31.83 9.46 -20.56
N THR A 330 31.84 9.56 -19.23
CA THR A 330 32.95 10.19 -18.49
C THR A 330 34.24 9.41 -18.67
N ASN A 331 34.19 8.08 -18.53
CA ASN A 331 35.37 7.22 -18.66
C ASN A 331 35.95 7.24 -20.09
N GLN A 332 35.08 7.13 -21.12
CA GLN A 332 35.52 7.23 -22.52
C GLN A 332 36.19 8.57 -22.84
N ARG A 333 35.72 9.67 -22.22
CA ARG A 333 36.33 10.99 -22.42
C ARG A 333 37.68 11.14 -21.72
N ILE A 334 37.83 10.62 -20.49
CA ILE A 334 39.13 10.61 -19.78
C ILE A 334 40.16 9.80 -20.56
N VAL A 335 39.76 8.65 -21.11
CA VAL A 335 40.65 7.83 -21.94
C VAL A 335 41.06 8.59 -23.21
N LYS A 336 40.13 9.29 -23.86
CA LYS A 336 40.44 10.13 -25.03
C LYS A 336 41.37 11.30 -24.70
N SER A 337 41.19 12.00 -23.58
CA SER A 337 42.06 13.12 -23.21
C SER A 337 43.48 12.66 -22.87
N HIS A 338 43.63 11.53 -22.17
CA HIS A 338 44.95 10.96 -21.93
C HIS A 338 45.65 10.52 -23.21
N LEU A 339 44.90 9.99 -24.20
CA LEU A 339 45.45 9.63 -25.50
C LEU A 339 45.86 10.85 -26.33
N SER A 340 45.14 11.98 -26.25
CA SER A 340 45.55 13.21 -26.91
C SER A 340 46.82 13.82 -26.29
N ASP A 341 46.92 13.82 -24.96
CA ASP A 341 48.10 14.34 -24.25
C ASP A 341 49.37 13.53 -24.57
N LEU A 342 49.24 12.21 -24.74
CA LEU A 342 50.33 11.32 -25.16
C LEU A 342 50.78 11.53 -26.62
N ASN A 343 49.84 11.90 -27.50
CA ASN A 343 50.16 12.21 -28.90
C ASN A 343 50.83 13.59 -29.05
N GLU A 344 50.41 14.59 -28.28
CA GLU A 344 51.06 15.91 -28.29
C GLU A 344 52.48 15.85 -27.73
N THR A 345 52.71 15.10 -26.65
CA THR A 345 54.06 14.90 -26.10
C THR A 345 54.98 14.11 -27.03
N SER A 346 54.46 13.18 -27.83
CA SER A 346 55.24 12.51 -28.88
C SER A 346 55.53 13.41 -30.09
N ALA A 347 54.61 14.30 -30.46
CA ALA A 347 54.81 15.23 -31.57
C ALA A 347 55.85 16.32 -31.24
N VAL A 348 55.88 16.83 -30.00
CA VAL A 348 56.87 17.83 -29.56
C VAL A 348 58.30 17.25 -29.56
N ASN A 349 58.46 15.96 -29.24
CA ASN A 349 59.77 15.30 -29.26
C ASN A 349 60.31 15.04 -30.69
N HIS A 350 59.46 15.07 -31.72
CA HIS A 350 59.89 14.92 -33.11
C HIS A 350 60.19 16.25 -33.82
N SER A 351 59.86 17.40 -33.22
CA SER A 351 60.18 18.74 -33.75
C SER A 351 61.51 19.33 -33.27
N VAL A 352 62.27 18.59 -32.44
CA VAL A 352 63.61 18.98 -31.96
C VAL A 352 64.65 18.06 -32.61
N THR A 353 64.86 18.21 -33.91
CA THR A 353 66.05 17.71 -34.63
C THR A 353 66.38 18.65 -35.76
#